data_AF-A3YWW5-F1
#
_entry.id   AF-A3YWW5-F1
#
_cell.length_a   1.000
_cell.length_b   1.000
_cell.length_c   1.000
_cell.angle_alpha   90.00
_cell.angle_beta   90.00
_cell.angle_gamma   90.00
#
_symmetry.space_group_name_H-M   'P 1'
#
loop_
_entity.id
_entity.type
_entity.pdbx_description
1 polymer ?
#
loop_
_entity_poly.entity_id
_entity_poly.type
_entity_poly.pdbx_seq_one_letter_code
_entity_poly.pdbx_strand_id
1 'polypeptide(L)'
;MSSVRVEAAAVIPGLALLLAGLSACGGPKEVAVQNARLGDVLVVAEGTRVELAQTFKPGVSNGLYKGAVLLHGPGQPAGGRLHALNVVCSIKDTPGWPAYDNVYGYPISDVAEAAQLSGKSRWQILYHFDGRIEASGGLEPQAWTARLRDNLCRRGDFDDSTARQ
;
A
#
# COMPACT_ATOMS: atom_id res chain seq x y z
N MET A 1 59.81 49.35 26.91
CA MET A 1 60.57 48.11 26.62
C MET A 1 59.64 46.98 27.03
N SER A 2 58.79 46.46 26.15
CA SER A 2 59.02 45.51 25.03
C SER A 2 59.09 44.04 25.48
N SER A 3 58.40 43.21 24.69
CA SER A 3 58.30 41.74 24.63
C SER A 3 57.22 41.09 25.50
N VAL A 4 56.06 40.57 25.03
CA VAL A 4 55.63 39.76 23.86
C VAL A 4 55.67 38.24 24.14
N ARG A 5 54.43 37.66 24.21
CA ARG A 5 53.95 36.32 23.76
C ARG A 5 54.46 35.05 24.48
N VAL A 6 53.80 33.88 24.51
CA VAL A 6 52.47 33.28 24.17
C VAL A 6 52.57 31.79 24.61
N GLU A 7 51.43 31.10 24.76
CA GLU A 7 51.25 29.61 24.69
C GLU A 7 51.72 28.77 25.91
N ALA A 8 51.07 27.66 26.32
CA ALA A 8 50.02 26.85 25.71
C ALA A 8 49.22 26.01 26.75
N ALA A 9 47.94 25.82 26.41
CA ALA A 9 47.15 24.58 26.47
C ALA A 9 46.98 23.82 27.79
N ALA A 10 45.87 24.14 28.48
CA ALA A 10 45.01 23.10 29.03
C ALA A 10 43.79 22.95 28.11
N VAL A 11 43.85 22.02 27.15
CA VAL A 11 42.68 21.61 26.36
C VAL A 11 42.37 20.18 26.74
N ILE A 12 41.36 20.05 27.59
CA ILE A 12 40.71 18.78 27.92
C ILE A 12 40.23 18.18 26.58
N PRO A 13 40.67 16.97 26.19
CA PRO A 13 40.18 16.36 24.97
C PRO A 13 38.69 16.11 25.13
N GLY A 14 37.91 16.87 24.36
CA GLY A 14 36.47 16.72 24.25
C GLY A 14 36.14 15.30 23.83
N LEU A 15 35.46 14.58 24.72
CA LEU A 15 34.74 13.38 24.38
C LEU A 15 33.57 13.81 23.48
N ALA A 16 33.83 13.85 22.17
CA ALA A 16 32.81 13.98 21.16
C ALA A 16 31.87 12.77 21.26
N LEU A 17 30.79 12.91 22.01
CA LEU A 17 29.66 11.99 21.93
C LEU A 17 29.01 12.17 20.56
N LEU A 18 29.47 11.35 19.61
CA LEU A 18 28.75 10.93 18.42
C LEU A 18 27.46 10.22 18.85
N LEU A 19 26.43 10.99 19.17
CA LEU A 19 25.03 10.53 19.21
C LEU A 19 24.36 10.84 17.86
N ALA A 20 24.96 10.33 16.78
CA ALA A 20 24.28 10.12 15.51
C ALA A 20 23.73 8.69 15.52
N GLY A 21 22.74 8.44 16.38
CA GLY A 21 22.13 7.14 16.56
C GLY A 21 20.63 7.23 16.33
N LEU A 22 20.17 6.57 15.25
CA LEU A 22 18.79 6.18 14.96
C LEU A 22 17.91 7.23 14.26
N SER A 23 18.33 7.68 13.07
CA SER A 23 17.35 7.82 11.98
C SER A 23 16.87 6.42 11.63
N ALA A 24 15.81 5.94 12.29
CA ALA A 24 15.05 4.79 11.80
C ALA A 24 14.37 5.18 10.49
N CYS A 25 15.15 5.28 9.41
CA CYS A 25 14.68 5.42 8.04
C CYS A 25 14.16 4.06 7.56
N GLY A 26 13.11 3.57 8.19
CA GLY A 26 12.31 2.46 7.68
C GLY A 26 10.94 3.01 7.36
N GLY A 27 10.64 3.21 6.08
CA GLY A 27 9.28 3.49 5.66
C GLY A 27 8.31 2.37 6.08
N PRO A 28 7.00 2.62 6.06
CA PRO A 28 6.01 1.58 6.35
C PRO A 28 6.24 0.36 5.44
N LYS A 29 6.45 -0.81 6.04
CA LYS A 29 6.69 -2.06 5.32
C LYS A 29 5.38 -2.62 4.80
N GLU A 30 5.32 -2.93 3.50
CA GLU A 30 4.19 -3.65 2.92
C GLU A 30 4.08 -5.08 3.48
N VAL A 31 2.84 -5.51 3.75
CA VAL A 31 2.49 -6.84 4.22
C VAL A 31 1.59 -7.50 3.18
N ALA A 32 1.91 -8.73 2.84
CA ALA A 32 1.07 -9.53 1.95
C ALA A 32 -0.27 -9.84 2.63
N VAL A 33 -1.38 -9.75 1.88
CA VAL A 33 -2.74 -9.81 2.46
C VAL A 33 -2.99 -11.09 3.27
N GLN A 34 -2.39 -12.22 2.88
CA GLN A 34 -2.55 -13.50 3.59
C GLN A 34 -1.91 -13.50 4.99
N ASN A 35 -0.98 -12.58 5.25
CA ASN A 35 -0.30 -12.41 6.54
C ASN A 35 -0.72 -11.13 7.27
N ALA A 36 -1.53 -10.29 6.63
CA ALA A 36 -1.88 -8.97 7.13
C ALA A 36 -2.92 -9.02 8.25
N ARG A 37 -2.75 -8.12 9.21
CA ARG A 37 -3.68 -7.80 10.30
C ARG A 37 -4.31 -6.44 10.04
N LEU A 38 -5.39 -6.14 10.77
CA LEU A 38 -5.98 -4.81 10.73
C LEU A 38 -4.93 -3.76 11.14
N GLY A 39 -4.82 -2.69 10.36
CA GLY A 39 -3.81 -1.64 10.50
C GLY A 39 -2.50 -1.90 9.75
N ASP A 40 -2.26 -3.12 9.24
CA ASP A 40 -1.08 -3.38 8.42
C ASP A 40 -1.18 -2.68 7.07
N VAL A 41 -0.03 -2.23 6.57
CA VAL A 41 0.09 -1.58 5.27
C VAL A 41 0.15 -2.64 4.19
N LEU A 42 -0.81 -2.65 3.28
CA LEU A 42 -0.83 -3.57 2.14
C LEU A 42 -0.01 -3.04 0.97
N VAL A 43 0.00 -1.72 0.78
CA VAL A 43 0.61 -1.05 -0.36
C VAL A 43 1.17 0.30 0.05
N VAL A 44 2.34 0.64 -0.49
CA VAL A 44 2.91 1.97 -0.56
C VAL A 44 3.24 2.25 -2.03
N ALA A 45 2.55 3.21 -2.65
CA ALA A 45 2.74 3.56 -4.06
C ALA A 45 2.57 5.06 -4.27
N GLU A 46 3.57 5.73 -4.85
CA GLU A 46 3.53 7.16 -5.22
C GLU A 46 3.04 8.09 -4.09
N GLY A 47 3.53 7.87 -2.87
CA GLY A 47 3.12 8.66 -1.69
C GLY A 47 1.72 8.32 -1.14
N THR A 48 1.02 7.36 -1.74
CA THR A 48 -0.21 6.77 -1.22
C THR A 48 0.13 5.54 -0.38
N ARG A 49 -0.48 5.43 0.79
CA ARG A 49 -0.40 4.26 1.68
C ARG A 49 -1.79 3.66 1.84
N VAL A 50 -1.89 2.35 1.67
CA VAL A 50 -3.14 1.59 1.79
C VAL A 50 -3.04 0.68 3.00
N GLU A 51 -3.84 0.93 4.02
CA GLU A 51 -3.91 0.14 5.24
C GLU A 51 -5.12 -0.78 5.24
N LEU A 52 -4.97 -2.00 5.77
CA LEU A 52 -6.07 -2.95 5.89
C LEU A 52 -7.02 -2.50 7.02
N ALA A 53 -8.25 -2.13 6.69
CA ALA A 53 -9.27 -1.71 7.66
C ALA A 53 -10.28 -2.83 7.99
N GLN A 54 -10.54 -3.74 7.04
CA GLN A 54 -11.38 -4.92 7.23
C GLN A 54 -10.81 -6.07 6.40
N THR A 55 -10.61 -7.23 7.04
CA THR A 55 -10.12 -8.44 6.38
C THR A 55 -11.04 -8.88 5.24
N PHE A 56 -10.46 -9.21 4.10
CA PHE A 56 -11.18 -9.81 2.99
C PHE A 56 -11.69 -11.21 3.34
N LYS A 57 -12.87 -11.57 2.84
CA LYS A 57 -13.44 -12.90 2.92
C LYS A 57 -13.21 -13.63 1.60
N PRO A 58 -12.61 -14.85 1.61
CA PRO A 58 -12.51 -15.64 0.41
C PRO A 58 -13.90 -16.02 -0.11
N GLY A 59 -14.06 -16.07 -1.43
CA GLY A 59 -15.31 -16.44 -2.08
C GLY A 59 -15.11 -17.21 -3.38
N VAL A 60 -16.20 -17.38 -4.13
CA VAL A 60 -16.21 -18.10 -5.41
C VAL A 60 -15.35 -17.39 -6.47
N SER A 61 -14.92 -18.14 -7.48
CA SER A 61 -14.15 -17.60 -8.62
C SER A 61 -12.85 -16.90 -8.24
N ASN A 62 -12.12 -17.43 -7.25
CA ASN A 62 -10.82 -16.88 -6.80
C ASN A 62 -10.94 -15.38 -6.42
N GLY A 63 -12.01 -15.06 -5.67
CA GLY A 63 -12.31 -13.71 -5.25
C GLY A 63 -12.06 -13.47 -3.76
N LEU A 64 -11.62 -12.25 -3.47
CA LEU A 64 -11.52 -11.66 -2.14
C LEU A 64 -12.60 -10.59 -1.99
N TYR A 65 -13.53 -10.77 -1.06
CA TYR A 65 -14.75 -9.98 -0.96
C TYR A 65 -14.89 -9.27 0.39
N LYS A 66 -15.70 -8.21 0.43
CA LYS A 66 -16.11 -7.50 1.65
C LYS A 66 -14.92 -6.99 2.47
N GLY A 67 -13.82 -6.68 1.79
CA GLY A 67 -12.68 -6.04 2.43
C GLY A 67 -12.87 -4.53 2.49
N ALA A 68 -12.13 -3.89 3.39
CA ALA A 68 -12.02 -2.44 3.42
C ALA A 68 -10.58 -2.03 3.62
N VAL A 69 -10.21 -0.92 3.01
CA VAL A 69 -8.90 -0.32 3.15
C VAL A 69 -9.02 1.16 3.48
N LEU A 70 -8.04 1.68 4.21
CA LEU A 70 -7.90 3.10 4.50
C LEU A 70 -6.77 3.66 3.64
N LEU A 71 -7.09 4.62 2.78
CA LEU A 71 -6.14 5.30 1.90
C LEU A 71 -5.63 6.57 2.56
N HIS A 72 -4.33 6.66 2.72
CA HIS A 72 -3.61 7.88 3.11
C HIS A 72 -2.79 8.39 1.94
N GLY A 73 -2.61 9.70 1.82
CA GLY A 73 -1.75 10.29 0.79
C GLY A 73 -2.28 11.59 0.23
N PRO A 74 -1.66 12.09 -0.85
CA PRO A 74 -2.09 13.31 -1.52
C PRO A 74 -3.58 13.25 -1.92
N GLY A 75 -4.32 14.32 -1.64
CA GLY A 75 -5.74 14.42 -1.97
C GLY A 75 -6.68 13.66 -1.02
N GLN A 76 -6.16 12.99 0.01
CA GLN A 76 -6.97 12.34 1.06
C GLN A 76 -7.08 13.24 2.31
N PRO A 77 -8.15 13.09 3.12
CA PRO A 77 -8.24 13.72 4.43
C PRO A 77 -7.08 13.31 5.35
N ALA A 78 -6.80 14.09 6.40
CA ALA A 78 -5.72 13.79 7.35
C ALA A 78 -5.87 12.43 8.05
N GLY A 79 -7.10 11.94 8.22
CA GLY A 79 -7.41 10.60 8.75
C GLY A 79 -7.51 9.49 7.69
N GLY A 80 -7.23 9.80 6.43
CA GLY A 80 -7.42 8.92 5.29
C GLY A 80 -8.87 8.85 4.79
N ARG A 81 -9.10 8.06 3.74
CA ARG A 81 -10.41 7.76 3.18
C ARG A 81 -10.65 6.26 3.12
N LEU A 82 -11.78 5.80 3.66
CA LEU A 82 -12.14 4.38 3.61
C LEU A 82 -12.73 4.01 2.26
N HIS A 83 -12.36 2.83 1.79
CA HIS A 83 -12.89 2.21 0.59
C HIS A 83 -13.31 0.77 0.88
N ALA A 84 -14.55 0.42 0.53
CA ALA A 84 -14.97 -0.97 0.44
C ALA A 84 -14.48 -1.56 -0.89
N LEU A 85 -13.93 -2.76 -0.87
CA LEU A 85 -13.29 -3.40 -2.01
C LEU A 85 -13.66 -4.87 -2.14
N ASN A 86 -13.80 -5.29 -3.40
CA ASN A 86 -13.72 -6.68 -3.81
C ASN A 86 -12.69 -6.80 -4.93
N VAL A 87 -12.06 -7.96 -4.99
CA VAL A 87 -11.16 -8.33 -6.08
C VAL A 87 -11.49 -9.74 -6.55
N VAL A 88 -11.55 -9.94 -7.86
CA VAL A 88 -11.68 -11.25 -8.50
C VAL A 88 -10.43 -11.47 -9.34
N CYS A 89 -9.67 -12.50 -8.97
CA CYS A 89 -8.35 -12.76 -9.51
C CYS A 89 -8.45 -13.89 -10.52
N SER A 90 -8.04 -13.66 -11.76
CA SER A 90 -8.19 -14.67 -12.79
C SER A 90 -6.92 -15.50 -12.97
N ILE A 91 -7.04 -16.63 -13.66
CA ILE A 91 -5.97 -17.61 -13.86
C ILE A 91 -5.57 -17.64 -15.32
N LYS A 92 -4.26 -17.54 -15.59
CA LYS A 92 -3.75 -17.36 -16.96
C LYS A 92 -3.97 -18.67 -17.70
N ASP A 93 -4.30 -18.57 -18.98
CA ASP A 93 -4.41 -19.73 -19.87
C ASP A 93 -5.42 -20.80 -19.38
N THR A 94 -6.37 -20.41 -18.52
CA THR A 94 -7.42 -21.30 -18.01
C THR A 94 -8.70 -21.13 -18.85
N PRO A 95 -9.18 -22.20 -19.53
CA PRO A 95 -10.39 -22.13 -20.35
C PRO A 95 -11.61 -21.63 -19.56
N GLY A 96 -12.38 -20.71 -20.16
CA GLY A 96 -13.60 -20.16 -19.55
C GLY A 96 -13.36 -19.07 -18.50
N TRP A 97 -12.11 -18.72 -18.18
CA TRP A 97 -11.79 -17.61 -17.27
C TRP A 97 -11.48 -16.32 -18.04
N PRO A 98 -11.84 -15.14 -17.49
CA PRO A 98 -11.53 -13.86 -18.10
C PRO A 98 -10.02 -13.61 -18.16
N ALA A 99 -9.51 -12.95 -19.20
CA ALA A 99 -8.08 -12.64 -19.31
C ALA A 99 -7.66 -11.37 -18.51
N TYR A 100 -8.32 -11.10 -17.38
CA TYR A 100 -8.09 -9.93 -16.56
C TYR A 100 -8.37 -10.20 -15.08
N ASP A 101 -7.69 -9.46 -14.21
CA ASP A 101 -8.08 -9.30 -12.80
C ASP A 101 -9.07 -8.13 -12.68
N ASN A 102 -10.03 -8.26 -11.78
CA ASN A 102 -11.11 -7.29 -11.62
C ASN A 102 -11.11 -6.73 -10.19
N VAL A 103 -10.74 -5.47 -10.03
CA VAL A 103 -10.79 -4.73 -8.77
C VAL A 103 -11.96 -3.76 -8.83
N TYR A 104 -12.82 -3.78 -7.82
CA TYR A 104 -13.95 -2.84 -7.77
C TYR A 104 -14.33 -2.47 -6.35
N GLY A 105 -14.90 -1.28 -6.19
CA GLY A 105 -15.21 -0.76 -4.87
C GLY A 105 -15.90 0.60 -4.90
N TYR A 106 -16.03 1.21 -3.73
CA TYR A 106 -16.55 2.55 -3.54
C TYR A 106 -16.08 3.14 -2.20
N PRO A 107 -16.02 4.48 -2.06
CA PRO A 107 -15.75 5.11 -0.78
C PRO A 107 -16.87 4.79 0.22
N ILE A 108 -16.50 4.53 1.48
CA ILE A 108 -17.42 4.28 2.59
C ILE A 108 -17.11 5.23 3.74
N SER A 109 -18.05 5.42 4.66
CA SER A 109 -17.82 6.21 5.88
C SER A 109 -17.56 5.31 7.10
N ASP A 110 -18.11 4.10 7.10
CA ASP A 110 -17.94 3.11 8.16
C ASP A 110 -17.51 1.74 7.61
N VAL A 111 -16.62 1.04 8.31
CA VAL A 111 -16.12 -0.29 7.91
C VAL A 111 -17.24 -1.34 7.79
N ALA A 112 -18.32 -1.21 8.57
CA ALA A 112 -19.48 -2.09 8.53
C ALA A 112 -20.19 -2.07 7.16
N GLU A 113 -20.07 -0.97 6.40
CA GLU A 113 -20.61 -0.85 5.04
C GLU A 113 -19.92 -1.79 4.05
N ALA A 114 -18.69 -2.25 4.33
CA ALA A 114 -17.98 -3.19 3.44
C ALA A 114 -18.71 -4.53 3.30
N ALA A 115 -19.55 -4.91 4.26
CA ALA A 115 -20.39 -6.10 4.17
C ALA A 115 -21.53 -5.95 3.15
N GLN A 116 -21.89 -4.71 2.80
CA GLN A 116 -23.09 -4.34 2.06
C GLN A 116 -22.83 -4.06 0.57
N LEU A 117 -21.66 -4.45 0.04
CA LEU A 117 -21.27 -4.34 -1.37
C LEU A 117 -22.36 -4.95 -2.29
N SER A 118 -23.37 -4.15 -2.60
CA SER A 118 -24.52 -4.46 -3.44
C SER A 118 -24.74 -3.28 -4.38
N GLY A 119 -24.92 -3.60 -5.66
CA GLY A 119 -24.50 -2.74 -6.76
C GLY A 119 -25.31 -1.46 -6.95
N LYS A 120 -24.59 -0.40 -7.36
CA LYS A 120 -24.78 0.33 -8.65
C LYS A 120 -23.77 1.48 -8.79
N SER A 121 -23.23 1.99 -7.69
CA SER A 121 -22.23 3.06 -7.69
C SER A 121 -20.86 2.55 -7.24
N ARG A 122 -20.28 1.64 -8.03
CA ARG A 122 -18.91 1.18 -7.82
C ARG A 122 -18.04 1.64 -8.96
N TRP A 123 -16.85 2.09 -8.64
CA TRP A 123 -15.79 2.10 -9.63
C TRP A 123 -15.29 0.68 -9.85
N GLN A 124 -14.73 0.44 -11.02
CA GLN A 124 -14.21 -0.86 -11.42
C GLN A 124 -12.99 -0.65 -12.31
N ILE A 125 -11.95 -1.44 -12.08
CA ILE A 125 -10.73 -1.48 -12.88
C ILE A 125 -10.44 -2.92 -13.28
N LEU A 126 -10.35 -3.17 -14.58
CA LEU A 126 -9.94 -4.43 -15.16
C LEU A 126 -8.47 -4.32 -15.58
N TYR A 127 -7.66 -5.26 -15.09
CA TYR A 127 -6.25 -5.34 -15.43
C TYR A 127 -6.00 -6.58 -16.27
N HIS A 128 -5.91 -6.39 -17.57
CA HIS A 128 -5.75 -7.47 -18.54
C HIS A 128 -4.32 -8.00 -18.56
N PHE A 129 -4.15 -9.30 -18.86
CA PHE A 129 -2.82 -9.91 -18.91
C PHE A 129 -1.96 -9.45 -20.08
N ASP A 130 -2.57 -8.79 -21.08
CA ASP A 130 -1.90 -8.13 -22.21
C ASP A 130 -1.40 -6.72 -21.85
N GLY A 131 -1.61 -6.27 -20.62
CA GLY A 131 -1.21 -4.94 -20.13
C GLY A 131 -2.27 -3.85 -20.30
N ARG A 132 -3.41 -4.13 -20.96
CA ARG A 132 -4.51 -3.16 -21.05
C ARG A 132 -5.17 -2.95 -19.68
N ILE A 133 -5.56 -1.71 -19.43
CA ILE A 133 -6.30 -1.30 -18.24
C ILE A 133 -7.61 -0.66 -18.68
N GLU A 134 -8.73 -1.18 -18.20
CA GLU A 134 -10.06 -0.61 -18.43
C GLU A 134 -10.63 -0.13 -17.11
N ALA A 135 -11.14 1.10 -17.05
CA ALA A 135 -11.75 1.66 -15.85
C ALA A 135 -13.16 2.18 -16.13
N SER A 136 -14.03 2.06 -15.13
CA SER A 136 -15.39 2.61 -15.17
C SER A 136 -15.84 3.03 -13.77
N GLY A 137 -16.91 3.82 -13.69
CA GLY A 137 -17.49 4.25 -12.41
C GLY A 137 -16.69 5.31 -11.64
N GLY A 138 -15.78 6.02 -12.31
CA GLY A 138 -15.24 7.31 -11.86
C GLY A 138 -13.93 7.28 -11.07
N LEU A 139 -13.38 6.11 -10.74
CA LEU A 139 -12.01 6.01 -10.23
C LEU A 139 -11.06 5.75 -11.40
N GLU A 140 -10.20 6.73 -11.68
CA GLU A 140 -9.10 6.54 -12.62
C GLU A 140 -8.08 5.56 -12.04
N PRO A 141 -7.46 4.70 -12.87
CA PRO A 141 -6.38 3.82 -12.43
C PRO A 141 -5.23 4.60 -11.81
N GLN A 142 -4.79 4.15 -10.63
CA GLN A 142 -3.69 4.75 -9.88
C GLN A 142 -2.65 3.67 -9.54
N ALA A 143 -1.43 4.08 -9.20
CA ALA A 143 -0.39 3.12 -8.83
C ALA A 143 -0.82 2.22 -7.66
N TRP A 144 -1.54 2.77 -6.67
CA TRP A 144 -2.00 1.99 -5.52
C TRP A 144 -3.02 0.92 -5.88
N THR A 145 -3.91 1.14 -6.86
CA THR A 145 -4.91 0.12 -7.25
C THR A 145 -4.25 -1.04 -7.97
N ALA A 146 -3.28 -0.77 -8.83
CA ALA A 146 -2.51 -1.79 -9.52
C ALA A 146 -1.66 -2.61 -8.53
N ARG A 147 -0.98 -1.94 -7.59
CA ARG A 147 -0.16 -2.61 -6.58
C ARG A 147 -1.03 -3.40 -5.58
N LEU A 148 -2.21 -2.89 -5.25
CA LEU A 148 -3.15 -3.60 -4.38
C LEU A 148 -3.69 -4.85 -5.07
N ARG A 149 -4.04 -4.79 -6.36
CA ARG A 149 -4.34 -6.00 -7.15
C ARG A 149 -3.21 -7.01 -7.05
N ASP A 150 -1.95 -6.62 -7.24
CA ASP A 150 -0.82 -7.56 -7.18
C ASP A 150 -0.71 -8.23 -5.80
N ASN A 151 -0.91 -7.47 -4.73
CA ASN A 151 -0.92 -8.01 -3.36
C ASN A 151 -2.09 -8.99 -3.15
N LEU A 152 -3.27 -8.69 -3.70
CA LEU A 152 -4.50 -9.47 -3.50
C LEU A 152 -4.65 -10.68 -4.43
N CYS A 153 -4.14 -10.62 -5.67
CA CYS A 153 -4.37 -11.63 -6.71
C CYS A 153 -3.21 -12.58 -6.98
N ARG A 154 -2.09 -12.40 -6.27
CA ARG A 154 -0.83 -13.15 -6.36
C ARG A 154 -0.86 -14.40 -7.25
N ARG A 155 -0.42 -14.19 -8.50
CA ARG A 155 0.10 -15.22 -9.39
C ARG A 155 1.58 -15.45 -9.07
N GLY A 156 1.88 -16.37 -8.17
CA GLY A 156 3.25 -16.79 -7.86
C GLY A 156 3.97 -16.00 -6.75
N ASP A 157 5.00 -16.65 -6.20
CA ASP A 157 5.77 -16.19 -5.05
C ASP A 157 6.40 -14.82 -5.29
N PHE A 158 6.29 -13.98 -4.28
CA PHE A 158 6.81 -12.62 -4.30
C PHE A 158 8.34 -12.65 -4.32
N ASP A 159 8.95 -11.97 -5.29
CA ASP A 159 10.36 -11.58 -5.16
C ASP A 159 10.45 -10.21 -4.49
N ASP A 160 10.72 -10.24 -3.17
CA ASP A 160 10.99 -9.07 -2.32
C ASP A 160 12.32 -8.36 -2.67
N SER A 161 13.12 -8.86 -3.64
CA SER A 161 14.45 -8.31 -3.94
C SER A 161 14.45 -6.91 -4.56
N THR A 162 13.33 -6.48 -5.16
CA THR A 162 13.22 -5.17 -5.83
C THR A 162 12.79 -4.03 -4.92
N ALA A 163 12.37 -4.31 -3.68
CA ALA A 163 12.13 -3.28 -2.65
C ALA A 163 13.42 -2.80 -1.96
N ARG A 164 14.58 -3.29 -2.40
CA ARG A 164 15.91 -2.88 -1.96
C ARG A 164 16.74 -2.40 -3.16
N GLN A 165 16.33 -1.31 -3.81
CA GLN A 165 17.25 -0.48 -4.59
C GLN A 165 16.95 0.99 -4.34
#